data_AF-A0A976KR04-F1
#
_entry.id   AF-A0A976KR04-F1
#
_cell.length_a   1.000
_cell.length_b   1.000
_cell.length_c   1.000
_cell.angle_alpha   90.00
_cell.angle_beta   90.00
_cell.angle_gamma   90.00
#
_symmetry.space_group_name_H-M   'P 1'
#
loop_
_entity.id
_entity.type
_entity.pdbx_description
1 polymer ?
#
loop_
_entity_poly.entity_id
_entity_poly.type
_entity_poly.pdbx_seq_one_letter_code
_entity_poly.pdbx_strand_id
1 'polypeptide(L)'
;MITESVRISDKFQIEIKLGYDLRHEEKHTSYTVEIYLFLPSSLGLHIDTYPKYLFYRDIQTYIRFMTPEVLLNNVSTVENSPLQILKNSLQDLVREKSRKTIKHFDNQNKMFCCIFRASLRRHVNLIHNCQNDEDIGILVEQYLANVPRIVHEFRKLRKLTNSSNIDEQQQSTYMFSDEYVSLTVEQLTFGHYGRDQELR
;
A
#
# COMPACT_ATOMS: atom_id res chain seq x y z
N MET A 1 -18.29 -5.37 -4.58
CA MET A 1 -18.58 -6.33 -3.49
C MET A 1 -18.06 -5.74 -2.20
N ILE A 2 -18.87 -5.65 -1.15
CA ILE A 2 -18.38 -5.20 0.16
C ILE A 2 -17.48 -6.31 0.72
N THR A 3 -16.31 -5.97 1.23
CA THR A 3 -15.43 -6.93 1.91
C THR A 3 -15.39 -6.61 3.40
N GLU A 4 -15.68 -7.59 4.24
CA GLU A 4 -15.69 -7.43 5.69
C GLU A 4 -14.64 -8.32 6.37
N SER A 5 -13.98 -7.79 7.38
CA SER A 5 -13.20 -8.60 8.31
C SER A 5 -13.30 -8.03 9.71
N VAL A 6 -13.49 -8.90 10.70
CA VAL A 6 -13.48 -8.54 12.12
C VAL A 6 -12.29 -9.22 12.77
N ARG A 7 -11.51 -8.46 13.54
CA ARG A 7 -10.35 -8.99 14.26
C ARG A 7 -10.30 -8.41 15.67
N ILE A 8 -9.90 -9.25 16.62
CA ILE A 8 -9.48 -8.80 17.96
C ILE A 8 -8.07 -8.24 17.81
N SER A 9 -7.90 -6.93 17.98
CA SER A 9 -6.60 -6.26 17.87
C SER A 9 -5.76 -6.50 19.11
N ASP A 10 -6.37 -6.36 20.28
CA ASP A 10 -5.77 -6.63 21.59
C ASP A 10 -6.85 -6.93 22.65
N LYS A 11 -6.48 -6.88 23.93
CA LYS A 11 -7.39 -7.15 25.06
C LYS A 11 -8.54 -6.14 25.21
N PHE A 12 -8.45 -4.97 24.58
CA PHE A 12 -9.34 -3.83 24.76
C PHE A 12 -9.95 -3.32 23.44
N GLN A 13 -9.49 -3.81 22.29
CA GLN A 13 -9.87 -3.29 20.98
C GLN A 13 -10.31 -4.37 20.01
N ILE A 14 -11.39 -4.07 19.30
CA ILE A 14 -11.87 -4.83 18.14
C ILE A 14 -11.73 -3.93 16.92
N GLU A 15 -11.14 -4.45 15.85
CA GLU A 15 -11.03 -3.76 14.56
C GLU A 15 -12.01 -4.37 13.56
N ILE A 16 -12.81 -3.51 12.94
CA ILE A 16 -13.75 -3.86 11.87
C ILE A 16 -13.27 -3.19 10.58
N LYS A 17 -12.94 -3.99 9.57
CA LYS A 17 -12.56 -3.49 8.24
C LYS A 17 -13.70 -3.73 7.28
N LEU A 18 -14.07 -2.67 6.58
CA LEU A 18 -15.10 -2.66 5.56
C LEU A 18 -14.49 -2.07 4.29
N GLY A 19 -14.49 -2.85 3.20
CA GLY A 19 -14.11 -2.40 1.87
C GLY A 19 -15.36 -2.05 1.07
N TYR A 20 -15.37 -0.84 0.53
CA TYR A 20 -16.43 -0.34 -0.34
C TYR A 20 -15.85 -0.03 -1.70
N ASP A 21 -16.57 -0.39 -2.76
CA ASP A 21 -16.23 0.09 -4.09
C ASP A 21 -16.54 1.59 -4.21
N LEU A 22 -16.00 2.25 -5.21
CA LEU A 22 -16.43 3.60 -5.56
C LEU A 22 -17.29 3.51 -6.81
N ARG A 23 -18.46 4.15 -6.78
CA ARG A 23 -19.32 4.23 -7.96
C ARG A 23 -18.74 5.29 -8.89
N HIS A 24 -17.92 4.85 -9.85
CA HIS A 24 -17.18 5.75 -10.75
C HIS A 24 -18.08 6.68 -11.58
N GLU A 25 -19.34 6.31 -11.79
CA GLU A 25 -20.33 7.11 -12.53
C GLU A 25 -20.98 8.20 -11.68
N GLU A 26 -20.88 8.10 -10.34
CA GLU A 26 -21.50 9.02 -9.40
C GLU A 26 -20.46 9.97 -8.81
N LYS A 27 -20.79 11.27 -8.75
CA LYS A 27 -19.91 12.28 -8.12
C LYS A 27 -19.75 12.05 -6.60
N HIS A 28 -20.74 11.43 -5.97
CA HIS A 28 -20.78 11.13 -4.55
C HIS A 28 -21.26 9.70 -4.38
N THR A 29 -20.56 8.93 -3.54
CA THR A 29 -20.98 7.57 -3.17
C THR A 29 -21.34 7.56 -1.68
N SER A 30 -22.50 7.03 -1.33
CA SER A 30 -22.95 6.90 0.05
C SER A 30 -23.20 5.44 0.40
N TYR A 31 -22.75 5.03 1.58
CA TYR A 31 -22.92 3.69 2.13
C TYR A 31 -23.56 3.79 3.51
N THR A 32 -24.56 2.95 3.75
CA THR A 32 -25.13 2.75 5.09
C THR A 32 -24.60 1.44 5.64
N VAL A 33 -24.09 1.48 6.87
CA VAL A 33 -23.54 0.32 7.56
C VAL A 33 -24.35 0.10 8.84
N GLU A 34 -24.93 -1.07 8.97
CA GLU A 34 -25.62 -1.50 10.18
C GLU A 34 -24.79 -2.61 10.84
N ILE A 35 -24.43 -2.42 12.11
CA ILE A 35 -23.59 -3.36 12.86
C ILE A 35 -24.39 -3.85 14.08
N TYR A 36 -24.54 -5.17 14.19
CA TYR A 36 -25.15 -5.82 15.34
C TYR A 36 -24.06 -6.53 16.15
N LEU A 37 -23.85 -6.10 17.40
CA LEU A 37 -22.85 -6.66 18.30
C LEU A 37 -23.52 -7.47 19.41
N PHE A 38 -23.12 -8.73 19.57
CA PHE A 38 -23.57 -9.60 20.65
C PHE A 38 -22.43 -9.75 21.66
N LEU A 39 -22.55 -9.06 22.80
CA LEU A 39 -21.49 -8.97 23.80
C LEU A 39 -21.84 -9.81 25.03
N PRO A 40 -20.92 -10.63 25.56
CA PRO A 40 -21.18 -11.40 26.76
C PRO A 40 -21.33 -10.49 27.99
N SER A 41 -22.26 -10.84 28.87
CA SER A 41 -22.54 -10.06 30.10
C SER A 41 -21.32 -9.92 31.01
N SER A 42 -20.35 -10.83 30.92
CA SER A 42 -19.09 -10.77 31.67
C SER A 42 -18.22 -9.55 31.34
N LEU A 43 -18.46 -8.86 30.23
CA LEU A 43 -17.78 -7.61 29.90
C LEU A 43 -18.31 -6.40 30.71
N GLY A 44 -19.43 -6.55 31.42
CA GLY A 44 -20.02 -5.48 32.23
C GLY A 44 -20.53 -4.27 31.42
N LEU A 45 -20.76 -4.47 30.11
CA LEU A 45 -21.26 -3.44 29.20
C LEU A 45 -22.79 -3.37 29.30
N HIS A 46 -23.28 -2.36 30.00
CA HIS A 46 -24.70 -2.04 30.15
C HIS A 46 -24.94 -0.58 29.77
N ILE A 47 -26.19 -0.22 29.48
CA ILE A 47 -26.50 1.18 29.14
C ILE A 47 -26.16 2.16 30.28
N ASP A 48 -26.19 1.67 31.53
CA ASP A 48 -25.87 2.46 32.73
C ASP A 48 -24.35 2.62 32.93
N THR A 49 -23.55 1.62 32.53
CA THR A 49 -22.07 1.63 32.70
C THR A 49 -21.33 2.08 31.45
N TYR A 50 -21.94 1.91 30.28
CA TYR A 50 -21.41 2.24 28.96
C TYR A 50 -22.52 2.77 28.03
N PRO A 51 -23.04 3.98 28.31
CA PRO A 51 -24.07 4.62 27.49
C PRO A 51 -23.60 4.92 26.06
N LYS A 52 -24.56 5.11 25.15
CA LYS A 52 -24.32 5.34 23.72
C LYS A 52 -23.28 6.41 23.41
N TYR A 53 -23.27 7.51 24.15
CA TYR A 53 -22.32 8.61 23.89
C TYR A 53 -20.87 8.20 24.17
N LEU A 54 -20.62 7.30 25.14
CA LEU A 54 -19.28 6.75 25.39
C LEU A 54 -18.88 5.80 24.25
N PHE A 55 -19.80 4.96 23.79
CA PHE A 55 -19.55 4.10 22.62
C PHE A 55 -19.12 4.91 21.39
N TYR A 56 -19.86 5.95 21.02
CA TYR A 56 -19.50 6.79 19.86
C TYR A 56 -18.22 7.61 20.07
N ARG A 57 -17.91 8.00 21.32
CA ARG A 57 -16.65 8.69 21.65
C ARG A 57 -15.44 7.78 21.46
N ASP A 58 -15.59 6.49 21.77
CA ASP A 58 -14.48 5.53 21.75
C ASP A 58 -14.29 4.90 20.36
N ILE A 59 -15.21 5.10 19.42
CA ILE A 59 -15.05 4.69 18.01
C ILE A 59 -13.98 5.54 17.32
N GLN A 60 -13.01 4.86 16.70
CA GLN A 60 -12.04 5.47 15.80
C GLN A 60 -12.29 4.99 14.37
N THR A 61 -12.53 5.95 13.47
CA THR A 61 -12.80 5.66 12.05
C THR A 61 -11.64 6.13 11.18
N TYR A 62 -11.07 5.22 10.40
CA TYR A 62 -10.04 5.51 9.41
C TYR A 62 -10.53 5.14 8.02
N ILE A 63 -10.35 6.04 7.06
CA ILE A 63 -10.65 5.80 5.65
C ILE A 63 -9.33 5.79 4.89
N ARG A 64 -9.11 4.75 4.09
CA ARG A 64 -7.97 4.65 3.19
C ARG A 64 -8.40 4.03 1.87
N PHE A 65 -7.76 4.45 0.79
CA PHE A 65 -7.86 3.73 -0.47
C PHE A 65 -7.18 2.37 -0.34
N MET A 66 -7.75 1.35 -0.99
CA MET A 66 -7.08 0.08 -1.18
C MET A 66 -5.95 0.26 -2.19
N THR A 67 -4.80 -0.35 -1.91
CA THR A 67 -3.71 -0.40 -2.87
C THR A 67 -4.13 -1.34 -4.02
N PRO A 68 -4.06 -0.90 -5.29
CA PRO A 68 -4.37 -1.76 -6.42
C PRO A 68 -3.52 -3.04 -6.41
N GLU A 69 -4.12 -4.16 -6.75
CA GLU A 69 -3.39 -5.41 -6.92
C GLU A 69 -2.66 -5.41 -8.27
N VAL A 70 -1.33 -5.44 -8.21
CA VAL A 70 -0.47 -5.49 -9.40
C VAL A 70 0.50 -6.65 -9.22
N LEU A 71 0.72 -7.44 -10.27
CA LEU A 71 1.76 -8.46 -10.27
C LEU A 71 3.13 -7.80 -10.33
N LEU A 72 4.13 -8.37 -9.66
CA LEU A 72 5.47 -7.78 -9.58
C LEU A 72 6.04 -7.44 -10.96
N ASN A 73 5.93 -8.35 -11.94
CA ASN A 73 6.37 -8.10 -13.31
C ASN A 73 5.68 -6.89 -13.95
N ASN A 74 4.39 -6.69 -13.68
CA ASN A 74 3.56 -5.65 -14.29
C ASN A 74 3.81 -4.25 -13.69
N VAL A 75 4.61 -4.14 -12.62
CA VAL A 75 4.94 -2.82 -12.03
C VAL A 75 5.68 -1.93 -13.04
N SER A 76 6.43 -2.51 -13.99
CA SER A 76 7.23 -1.77 -14.96
C SER A 76 7.07 -2.17 -16.44
N THR A 77 6.35 -3.25 -16.77
CA THR A 77 6.35 -3.80 -18.15
C THR A 77 5.10 -3.53 -18.97
N VAL A 78 3.95 -3.43 -18.32
CA VAL A 78 2.68 -3.24 -19.03
C VAL A 78 2.49 -1.77 -19.39
N GLU A 79 1.69 -1.54 -20.41
CA GLU A 79 1.18 -0.20 -20.71
C GLU A 79 0.42 0.34 -19.52
N ASN A 80 0.59 1.64 -19.23
CA ASN A 80 0.04 2.27 -18.03
C ASN A 80 0.43 1.57 -16.72
N SER A 81 1.61 0.92 -16.69
CA SER A 81 2.17 0.39 -15.45
C SER A 81 2.36 1.49 -14.39
N PRO A 82 2.34 1.15 -13.09
CA PRO A 82 2.57 2.10 -12.01
C PRO A 82 3.81 2.98 -12.22
N LEU A 83 4.91 2.38 -12.72
CA LEU A 83 6.13 3.11 -13.01
C LEU A 83 5.98 4.07 -14.20
N GLN A 84 5.27 3.65 -15.25
CA GLN A 84 5.00 4.51 -16.41
C GLN A 84 4.12 5.71 -16.03
N ILE A 85 3.10 5.49 -15.19
CA ILE A 85 2.24 6.57 -14.68
C ILE A 85 3.06 7.57 -13.84
N LEU A 86 3.93 7.08 -12.95
CA LEU A 86 4.84 7.93 -12.19
C LEU A 86 5.76 8.73 -13.12
N LYS A 87 6.37 8.09 -14.11
CA LYS A 87 7.24 8.74 -15.09
C LYS A 87 6.49 9.87 -15.83
N ASN A 88 5.27 9.61 -16.29
CA ASN A 88 4.44 10.61 -16.98
C ASN A 88 4.15 11.80 -16.04
N SER A 89 3.79 11.54 -14.78
CA SER A 89 3.53 12.61 -13.80
C SER A 89 4.75 13.50 -13.54
N LEU A 90 5.95 12.91 -13.53
CA LEU A 90 7.20 13.66 -13.38
C LEU A 90 7.53 14.45 -14.65
N GLN A 91 7.27 13.90 -15.83
CA GLN A 91 7.44 14.61 -17.10
C GLN A 91 6.50 15.81 -17.21
N ASP A 92 5.25 15.67 -16.78
CA ASP A 92 4.28 16.77 -16.75
C ASP A 92 4.72 17.86 -15.78
N LEU A 93 5.25 17.50 -14.62
CA LEU A 93 5.82 18.45 -13.66
C LEU A 93 7.05 19.20 -14.24
N VAL A 94 7.93 18.50 -14.97
CA VAL A 94 9.08 19.11 -15.63
C VAL A 94 8.64 20.08 -16.73
N ARG A 95 7.58 19.74 -17.50
CA ARG A 95 7.03 20.59 -18.56
C ARG A 95 6.35 21.84 -18.00
N GLU A 96 5.53 21.67 -16.96
CA GLU A 96 4.76 22.75 -16.36
C GLU A 96 4.71 22.59 -14.84
N LYS A 97 5.39 23.50 -14.13
CA LYS A 97 5.31 23.56 -12.67
C LYS A 97 4.03 24.28 -12.25
N SER A 98 3.08 23.53 -11.70
CA SER A 98 1.86 24.07 -11.11
C SER A 98 1.49 23.30 -9.85
N ARG A 99 0.61 23.87 -9.02
CA ARG A 99 0.08 23.18 -7.83
C ARG A 99 -0.57 21.83 -8.18
N LYS A 100 -1.16 21.72 -9.38
CA LYS A 100 -1.79 20.49 -9.87
C LYS A 100 -0.75 19.43 -10.22
N THR A 101 0.30 19.78 -10.97
CA THR A 101 1.35 18.82 -11.38
C THR A 101 2.20 18.37 -10.20
N ILE A 102 2.50 19.27 -9.25
CA ILE A 102 3.18 18.92 -7.99
C ILE A 102 2.37 17.88 -7.21
N LYS A 103 1.09 18.17 -6.95
CA LYS A 103 0.21 17.24 -6.21
C LYS A 103 0.04 15.91 -6.96
N HIS A 104 -0.02 15.95 -8.28
CA HIS A 104 -0.14 14.74 -9.10
C HIS A 104 1.11 13.87 -8.97
N PHE A 105 2.31 14.44 -9.11
CA PHE A 105 3.58 13.75 -8.90
C PHE A 105 3.69 13.15 -7.50
N ASP A 106 3.41 13.93 -6.44
CA ASP A 106 3.45 13.44 -5.06
C ASP A 106 2.53 12.23 -4.85
N ASN A 107 1.32 12.29 -5.41
CA ASN A 107 0.37 11.19 -5.32
C ASN A 107 0.84 9.96 -6.10
N GLN A 108 1.34 10.12 -7.33
CA GLN A 108 1.82 8.99 -8.13
C GLN A 108 3.07 8.35 -7.52
N ASN A 109 3.94 9.14 -6.90
CA ASN A 109 5.14 8.63 -6.25
C ASN A 109 4.79 7.78 -5.02
N LYS A 110 3.87 8.26 -4.17
CA LYS A 110 3.30 7.47 -3.06
C LYS A 110 2.59 6.21 -3.55
N MET A 111 1.80 6.32 -4.62
CA MET A 111 1.10 5.18 -5.21
C MET A 111 2.05 4.12 -5.73
N PHE A 112 3.10 4.51 -6.45
CA PHE A 112 4.14 3.60 -6.90
C PHE A 112 4.77 2.86 -5.71
N CYS A 113 5.18 3.59 -4.66
CA CYS A 113 5.78 2.98 -3.46
C CYS A 113 4.86 1.94 -2.81
N CYS A 114 3.58 2.28 -2.63
CA CYS A 114 2.58 1.37 -2.06
C CYS A 114 2.37 0.12 -2.93
N ILE A 115 2.22 0.31 -4.24
CA ILE A 115 2.00 -0.79 -5.19
C ILE A 115 3.23 -1.69 -5.26
N PHE A 116 4.43 -1.11 -5.35
CA PHE A 116 5.68 -1.85 -5.39
C PHE A 116 5.84 -2.71 -4.14
N ARG A 117 5.67 -2.13 -2.93
CA ARG A 117 5.72 -2.90 -1.68
C ARG A 117 4.69 -4.02 -1.63
N ALA A 118 3.45 -3.76 -2.06
CA ALA A 118 2.38 -4.74 -2.05
C ALA A 118 2.68 -5.90 -3.03
N SER A 119 3.12 -5.58 -4.24
CA SER A 119 3.49 -6.54 -5.28
C SER A 119 4.68 -7.40 -4.85
N LEU A 120 5.68 -6.77 -4.24
CA LEU A 120 6.87 -7.46 -3.72
C LEU A 120 6.52 -8.43 -2.60
N ARG A 121 5.75 -7.97 -1.60
CA ARG A 121 5.28 -8.81 -0.49
C ARG A 121 4.46 -10.00 -0.99
N ARG A 122 3.57 -9.77 -1.97
CA ARG A 122 2.78 -10.85 -2.57
C ARG A 122 3.67 -11.89 -3.23
N HIS A 123 4.67 -11.46 -4.01
CA HIS A 123 5.60 -12.37 -4.67
C HIS A 123 6.42 -13.20 -3.68
N VAL A 124 6.93 -12.57 -2.62
CA VAL A 124 7.65 -13.27 -1.53
C VAL A 124 6.74 -14.28 -0.82
N ASN A 125 5.49 -13.91 -0.52
CA ASN A 125 4.52 -14.82 0.07
C ASN A 125 4.20 -16.01 -0.84
N LEU A 126 4.20 -15.82 -2.17
CA LEU A 126 4.01 -16.92 -3.12
C LEU A 126 5.17 -17.90 -3.07
N ILE A 127 6.41 -17.41 -3.00
CA ILE A 127 7.61 -18.25 -2.82
C ILE A 127 7.48 -19.07 -1.52
N HIS A 128 7.13 -18.42 -0.41
CA HIS A 128 7.07 -19.07 0.90
C HIS A 128 5.97 -20.13 1.03
N ASN A 129 4.80 -19.88 0.42
CA ASN A 129 3.67 -20.79 0.50
C ASN A 129 3.70 -21.89 -0.59
N CYS A 130 4.68 -21.86 -1.49
CA CYS A 130 4.85 -22.88 -2.51
C CYS A 130 5.46 -24.15 -1.87
N GLN A 131 4.95 -25.32 -2.26
CA GLN A 131 5.41 -26.62 -1.74
C GLN A 131 6.30 -27.38 -2.73
N ASN A 132 6.37 -26.94 -3.99
CA ASN A 132 7.11 -27.60 -5.06
C ASN A 132 8.43 -26.86 -5.32
N ASP A 133 9.55 -27.57 -5.19
CA ASP A 133 10.90 -27.02 -5.37
C ASP A 133 11.14 -26.44 -6.78
N GLU A 134 10.56 -27.03 -7.82
CA GLU A 134 10.69 -26.53 -9.20
C GLU A 134 9.98 -25.17 -9.36
N ASP A 135 8.76 -25.07 -8.84
CA ASP A 135 7.98 -23.83 -8.86
C ASP A 135 8.63 -22.74 -7.99
N ILE A 136 9.22 -23.11 -6.84
CA ILE A 136 10.01 -22.21 -6.01
C ILE A 136 11.17 -21.63 -6.82
N GLY A 137 11.91 -22.47 -7.56
CA GLY A 137 13.01 -22.05 -8.42
C GLY A 137 12.57 -20.99 -9.44
N ILE A 138 11.46 -21.26 -10.15
CA ILE A 138 10.88 -20.34 -11.13
C ILE A 138 10.48 -19.01 -10.47
N LEU A 139 9.82 -19.05 -9.32
CA LEU A 139 9.38 -17.84 -8.61
C LEU A 139 10.56 -17.00 -8.12
N VAL A 140 11.65 -17.64 -7.67
CA VAL A 140 12.88 -16.96 -7.26
C VAL A 140 13.58 -16.33 -8.47
N GLU A 141 13.69 -17.02 -9.60
CA GLU A 141 14.24 -16.45 -10.83
C GLU A 141 13.45 -15.23 -11.31
N GLN A 142 12.12 -15.32 -11.29
CA GLN A 142 11.25 -14.19 -11.60
C GLN A 142 11.46 -13.02 -10.64
N TYR A 143 11.66 -13.28 -9.35
CA TYR A 143 11.96 -12.24 -8.37
C TYR A 143 13.29 -11.55 -8.69
N LEU A 144 14.36 -12.33 -8.89
CA LEU A 144 15.71 -11.85 -9.21
C LEU A 144 15.78 -11.11 -10.54
N ALA A 145 14.91 -11.42 -11.50
CA ALA A 145 14.80 -10.67 -12.76
C ALA A 145 13.98 -9.37 -12.60
N ASN A 146 12.83 -9.43 -11.92
CA ASN A 146 11.89 -8.31 -11.88
C ASN A 146 12.33 -7.19 -10.94
N VAL A 147 12.80 -7.51 -9.72
CA VAL A 147 13.12 -6.48 -8.71
C VAL A 147 14.24 -5.55 -9.17
N PRO A 148 15.41 -6.05 -9.62
CA PRO A 148 16.48 -5.16 -10.08
C PRO A 148 16.06 -4.32 -11.28
N ARG A 149 15.27 -4.88 -12.21
CA ARG A 149 14.75 -4.16 -13.36
C ARG A 149 13.85 -2.99 -12.92
N ILE A 150 12.88 -3.23 -12.03
CA ILE A 150 11.97 -2.19 -11.55
C ILE A 150 12.74 -1.09 -10.83
N VAL A 151 13.66 -1.46 -9.94
CA VAL A 151 14.50 -0.50 -9.19
C VAL A 151 15.38 0.32 -10.14
N HIS A 152 15.97 -0.32 -11.15
CA HIS A 152 16.78 0.36 -12.15
C HIS A 152 15.95 1.37 -12.97
N GLU A 153 14.79 0.96 -13.49
CA GLU A 153 13.92 1.85 -14.25
C GLU A 153 13.37 3.00 -13.40
N PHE A 154 13.04 2.74 -12.13
CA PHE A 154 12.69 3.80 -11.17
C PHE A 154 13.85 4.79 -10.99
N ARG A 155 15.06 4.29 -10.75
CA ARG A 155 16.24 5.15 -10.52
C ARG A 155 16.66 5.97 -11.73
N LYS A 156 16.32 5.55 -12.96
CA LYS A 156 16.51 6.37 -14.17
C LYS A 156 15.72 7.67 -14.12
N LEU A 157 14.62 7.73 -13.37
CA LEU A 157 13.81 8.94 -13.21
C LEU A 157 14.56 10.07 -12.49
N ARG A 158 15.60 9.76 -11.72
CA ARG A 158 16.49 10.74 -11.09
C ARG A 158 17.07 11.76 -12.08
N LYS A 159 17.24 11.39 -13.36
CA LYS A 159 17.70 12.35 -14.38
C LYS A 159 16.71 13.49 -14.58
N LEU A 160 15.41 13.22 -14.45
CA LEU A 160 14.35 14.21 -14.62
C LEU A 160 14.23 15.13 -13.40
N THR A 161 14.61 14.67 -12.21
CA THR A 161 14.57 15.48 -10.97
C THR A 161 15.61 16.59 -10.92
N ASN A 162 16.66 16.53 -11.75
CA ASN A 162 17.70 17.57 -11.84
C ASN A 162 17.29 18.73 -12.79
N SER A 163 16.05 18.76 -13.25
CA SER A 163 15.55 19.80 -14.17
C SER A 163 15.25 21.10 -13.43
N SER A 164 15.38 22.26 -14.11
CA SER A 164 15.21 23.59 -13.51
C SER A 164 13.85 23.84 -12.85
N ASN A 165 12.80 23.12 -13.28
CA ASN A 165 11.44 23.25 -12.74
C ASN A 165 11.20 22.42 -11.47
N ILE A 166 12.14 21.57 -11.07
CA ILE A 166 12.05 20.75 -9.86
C ILE A 166 12.79 21.47 -8.74
N ASP A 167 12.09 21.78 -7.64
CA ASP A 167 12.72 22.35 -6.46
C ASP A 167 13.23 21.26 -5.50
N GLU A 168 13.90 21.70 -4.44
CA GLU A 168 14.44 20.85 -3.38
C GLU A 168 13.36 19.96 -2.73
N GLN A 169 12.11 20.43 -2.63
CA GLN A 169 11.03 19.66 -2.04
C GLN A 169 10.67 18.46 -2.93
N GLN A 170 10.50 18.65 -4.24
CA GLN A 170 10.18 17.53 -5.14
C GLN A 170 11.38 16.59 -5.34
N GLN A 171 12.61 17.11 -5.31
CA GLN A 171 13.81 16.27 -5.25
C GLN A 171 13.81 15.40 -3.99
N SER A 172 13.54 15.99 -2.83
CA SER A 172 13.46 15.27 -1.56
C SER A 172 12.36 14.20 -1.57
N THR A 173 11.17 14.53 -2.09
CA THR A 173 10.07 13.57 -2.27
C THR A 173 10.51 12.34 -3.06
N TYR A 174 11.24 12.53 -4.16
CA TYR A 174 11.80 11.43 -4.95
C TYR A 174 12.87 10.66 -4.16
N MET A 175 13.81 11.35 -3.53
CA MET A 175 14.91 10.73 -2.78
C MET A 175 14.41 9.87 -1.61
N PHE A 176 13.45 10.36 -0.83
CA PHE A 176 12.81 9.56 0.23
C PHE A 176 12.09 8.33 -0.32
N SER A 177 11.59 8.40 -1.55
CA SER A 177 10.95 7.27 -2.21
C SER A 177 11.97 6.24 -2.70
N ASP A 178 13.13 6.66 -3.20
CA ASP A 178 14.25 5.76 -3.53
C ASP A 178 14.80 5.06 -2.28
N GLU A 179 14.93 5.80 -1.17
CA GLU A 179 15.29 5.23 0.14
C GLU A 179 14.24 4.20 0.58
N TYR A 180 12.95 4.56 0.54
CA TYR A 180 11.85 3.65 0.87
C TYR A 180 11.82 2.38 0.01
N VAL A 181 12.06 2.50 -1.30
CA VAL A 181 12.16 1.37 -2.23
C VAL A 181 13.31 0.46 -1.82
N SER A 182 14.47 1.04 -1.49
CA SER A 182 15.66 0.30 -1.07
C SER A 182 15.41 -0.47 0.23
N LEU A 183 14.88 0.21 1.25
CA LEU A 183 14.51 -0.38 2.54
C LEU A 183 13.42 -1.46 2.39
N THR A 184 12.45 -1.24 1.49
CA THR A 184 11.38 -2.21 1.23
C THR A 184 11.93 -3.49 0.60
N VAL A 185 12.86 -3.37 -0.36
CA VAL A 185 13.53 -4.53 -0.97
C VAL A 185 14.34 -5.27 0.08
N GLU A 186 15.15 -4.57 0.87
CA GLU A 186 15.94 -5.17 1.94
C GLU A 186 15.05 -5.90 2.95
N GLN A 187 14.03 -5.22 3.48
CA GLN A 187 13.12 -5.76 4.49
C GLN A 187 12.38 -7.01 4.00
N LEU A 188 11.89 -7.02 2.75
CA LEU A 188 11.11 -8.15 2.24
C LEU A 188 11.99 -9.28 1.68
N THR A 189 13.21 -8.99 1.24
CA THR A 189 14.16 -10.02 0.81
C THR A 189 14.80 -10.72 2.01
N PHE A 190 15.23 -9.97 3.02
CA PHE A 190 16.05 -10.48 4.13
C PHE A 190 15.35 -10.44 5.50
N GLY A 191 14.39 -9.54 5.70
CA GLY A 191 13.73 -9.35 7.01
C GLY A 191 12.82 -10.52 7.45
N HIS A 192 12.66 -11.54 6.62
CA HIS A 192 12.02 -12.80 7.02
C HIS A 192 12.98 -13.76 7.74
N TYR A 193 14.30 -13.56 7.65
CA TYR A 193 15.28 -14.42 8.33
C TYR A 193 15.29 -14.25 9.87
N GLY A 194 14.75 -13.14 10.39
CA GLY A 194 14.79 -12.81 11.82
C GLY A 194 13.50 -13.09 12.61
N ARG A 195 12.35 -13.28 11.96
CA ARG A 195 11.07 -13.47 12.66
C ARG A 195 10.76 -14.92 13.06
N ASP A 196 11.43 -15.90 12.44
CA ASP A 196 11.29 -17.31 12.80
C ASP A 196 12.18 -17.74 13.99
N GLN A 197 13.05 -16.85 14.50
CA GLN A 197 13.86 -17.13 15.69
C GLN A 197 13.21 -16.68 17.02
N GLU A 198 12.15 -15.85 16.99
CA GLU A 198 11.45 -15.41 18.21
C GLU A 198 10.20 -16.26 18.54
N LEU A 199 9.91 -17.31 17.75
CA LEU A 199 8.77 -18.22 17.97
C LEU A 199 9.18 -19.68 18.24
N ARG A 200 10.35 -19.90 18.83
CA ARG A 200 10.74 -21.19 19.41
C ARG A 200 11.05 -21.08 20.89
#